data_AF-A0A7S0WJQ6-F1
#
_entry.id   AF-A0A7S0WJQ6-F1
#
_cell.length_a   1.000
_cell.length_b   1.000
_cell.length_c   1.000
_cell.angle_alpha   90.00
_cell.angle_beta   90.00
_cell.angle_gamma   90.00
#
_symmetry.space_group_name_H-M   'P 1'
#
loop_
_entity.id
_entity.type
_entity.pdbx_description
1 polymer ?
#
loop_
_entity_poly.entity_id
_entity_poly.type
_entity_poly.pdbx_seq_one_letter_code
_entity_poly.pdbx_strand_id
1 'polypeptide(L)'
;ALEASLGYENFREGPDRLGWLMNLSTDSLEDTSTGKIHSCVNCYFQCQDGSAFKAQVKFAPYFYVGVRDNAEAEVEAYLRRKYEGRILETEVVAKEDLDMKNHLAGLKHKYLKVSFYNVQDLMEARKEVLPLARRNAQREETVLAYDGLGQEQRAGTAHRLEDFLDNIVEVREYDVPYHVRFCIDTEVRCGLWFKARARGGNIELERCKDLLAFAEVKVVAFDIETS
;
A
#
# COMPACT_ATOMS: atom_id res chain seq x y z
N ALA A 1 18.78 5.97 17.52
CA ALA A 1 20.06 6.35 18.17
C ALA A 1 21.22 6.28 17.18
N LEU A 2 21.49 5.11 16.58
CA LEU A 2 22.59 4.95 15.61
C LEU A 2 22.48 5.92 14.41
N GLU A 3 21.33 5.99 13.74
CA GLU A 3 21.17 6.87 12.57
C GLU A 3 21.41 8.35 12.89
N ALA A 4 20.93 8.82 14.05
CA ALA A 4 21.19 10.18 14.51
C ALA A 4 22.69 10.43 14.74
N SER A 5 23.42 9.48 15.34
CA SER A 5 24.89 9.58 15.48
C SER A 5 25.64 9.59 14.15
N LEU A 6 25.03 9.11 13.08
CA LEU A 6 25.55 9.17 11.70
C LEU A 6 25.12 10.45 10.97
N GLY A 7 24.44 11.38 11.64
CA GLY A 7 23.97 12.66 11.07
C GLY A 7 22.56 12.62 10.47
N TYR A 8 21.82 11.52 10.61
CA TYR A 8 20.44 11.38 10.11
C TYR A 8 19.43 11.59 11.23
N GLU A 9 19.42 12.78 11.80
CA GLU A 9 18.36 13.18 12.73
C GLU A 9 17.00 13.22 12.03
N ASN A 10 15.96 12.83 12.77
CA ASN A 10 14.61 12.75 12.23
C ASN A 10 13.96 14.13 12.22
N PHE A 11 13.73 14.67 11.03
CA PHE A 11 12.98 15.90 10.81
C PHE A 11 11.50 15.66 11.10
N ARG A 12 10.98 16.35 12.13
CA ARG A 12 9.61 16.24 12.62
C ARG A 12 8.85 17.56 12.65
N GLU A 13 9.57 18.67 12.76
CA GLU A 13 9.04 20.02 12.93
C GLU A 13 10.08 21.07 12.49
N GLY A 14 9.65 22.32 12.41
CA GLY A 14 10.49 23.45 12.04
C GLY A 14 10.34 23.86 10.56
N PRO A 15 11.24 24.74 10.07
CA PRO A 15 11.22 25.19 8.68
C PRO A 15 11.42 24.04 7.69
N ASP A 16 10.82 24.20 6.51
CA ASP A 16 10.99 23.27 5.40
C ASP A 16 12.47 22.98 5.11
N ARG A 17 12.82 21.69 4.96
CA ARG A 17 14.19 21.28 4.66
C ARG A 17 14.32 20.79 3.22
N LEU A 18 15.23 21.39 2.47
CA LEU A 18 15.61 20.94 1.14
C LEU A 18 16.65 19.82 1.26
N GLY A 19 16.44 18.70 0.56
CA GLY A 19 17.39 17.60 0.54
C GLY A 19 17.31 16.77 -0.73
N TRP A 20 18.44 16.20 -1.13
CA TRP A 20 18.57 15.21 -2.18
C TRP A 20 18.36 13.82 -1.60
N LEU A 21 17.35 13.10 -2.09
CA LEU A 21 16.97 11.81 -1.54
C LEU A 21 18.00 10.75 -1.93
N MET A 22 18.76 10.25 -0.95
CA MET A 22 19.79 9.23 -1.17
C MET A 22 19.23 7.82 -1.12
N ASN A 23 18.40 7.54 -0.12
CA ASN A 23 17.96 6.18 0.17
C ASN A 23 16.57 6.16 0.81
N LEU A 24 15.94 4.98 0.76
CA LEU A 24 14.65 4.69 1.37
C LEU A 24 14.76 3.41 2.21
N SER A 25 14.06 3.36 3.34
CA SER A 25 13.84 2.11 4.09
C SER A 25 12.42 2.07 4.66
N THR A 26 11.89 0.88 4.89
CA THR A 26 10.56 0.68 5.46
C THR A 26 10.64 0.64 6.98
N ASP A 27 9.71 1.29 7.66
CA ASP A 27 9.67 1.36 9.12
C ASP A 27 8.22 1.50 9.61
N SER A 28 8.02 1.61 10.92
CA SER A 28 6.72 1.89 11.52
C SER A 28 6.81 3.02 12.55
N LEU A 29 5.70 3.73 12.70
CA LEU A 29 5.54 4.87 13.59
C LEU A 29 4.30 4.68 14.45
N GLU A 30 4.48 4.74 15.76
CA GLU A 30 3.36 4.84 16.68
C GLU A 30 2.80 6.27 16.67
N ASP A 31 1.50 6.38 16.42
CA ASP A 31 0.78 7.64 16.55
C ASP A 31 0.45 7.87 18.02
N THR A 32 1.12 8.84 18.64
CA THR A 32 0.99 9.12 20.08
C THR A 32 -0.41 9.54 20.51
N SER A 33 -1.26 9.99 19.59
CA SER A 33 -2.63 10.39 19.91
C SER A 33 -3.61 9.22 19.96
N THR A 34 -3.34 8.17 19.16
CA THR A 34 -4.26 7.02 19.02
C THR A 34 -3.66 5.69 19.50
N GLY A 35 -2.35 5.63 19.73
CA GLY A 35 -1.60 4.40 20.01
C GLY A 35 -1.49 3.45 18.80
N LYS A 36 -1.96 3.87 17.61
CA LYS A 36 -1.92 3.05 16.40
C LYS A 36 -0.52 3.03 15.81
N ILE A 37 -0.08 1.87 15.36
CA ILE A 37 1.17 1.71 14.63
C ILE A 37 0.90 1.84 13.13
N HIS A 38 1.44 2.89 12.53
CA HIS A 38 1.38 3.15 11.09
C HIS A 38 2.66 2.70 10.40
N SER A 39 2.56 2.06 9.23
CA SER A 39 3.73 1.91 8.38
C SER A 39 4.16 3.25 7.79
N CYS A 40 5.47 3.43 7.64
CA CYS A 40 6.07 4.60 7.05
C CYS A 40 7.32 4.26 6.24
N VAL A 41 7.74 5.20 5.40
CA VAL A 41 9.00 5.12 4.68
C VAL A 41 9.97 6.16 5.22
N ASN A 42 11.11 5.68 5.71
CA ASN A 42 12.26 6.48 6.06
C ASN A 42 12.91 7.00 4.78
N CYS A 43 12.99 8.31 4.63
CA CYS A 43 13.63 9.01 3.52
C CYS A 43 14.91 9.69 4.02
N TYR A 44 16.07 9.29 3.49
CA TYR A 44 17.38 9.80 3.92
C TYR A 44 17.88 10.83 2.93
N PHE A 45 18.15 12.05 3.41
CA PHE A 45 18.44 13.21 2.59
C PHE A 45 19.83 13.76 2.84
N GLN A 46 20.49 14.20 1.75
CA GLN A 46 21.69 15.01 1.77
C GLN A 46 21.33 16.47 1.45
N CYS A 47 21.71 17.40 2.32
CA CYS A 47 21.51 18.84 2.13
C CYS A 47 22.63 19.46 1.29
N GLN A 48 22.39 20.66 0.77
CA GLN A 48 23.39 21.44 0.01
C GLN A 48 24.58 21.91 0.87
N ASP A 49 24.37 22.12 2.17
CA ASP A 49 25.41 22.54 3.13
C ASP A 49 26.27 21.37 3.64
N GLY A 50 26.10 20.16 3.08
CA GLY A 50 26.81 18.96 3.51
C GLY A 50 26.18 18.26 4.72
N SER A 51 25.18 18.85 5.38
CA SER A 51 24.41 18.19 6.45
C SER A 51 23.48 17.11 5.89
N ALA A 52 22.98 16.22 6.75
CA ALA A 52 22.00 15.21 6.38
C ALA A 52 20.80 15.25 7.33
N PHE A 53 19.72 14.59 6.93
CA PHE A 53 18.58 14.32 7.79
C PHE A 53 17.78 13.12 7.30
N LYS A 54 16.94 12.58 8.17
CA LYS A 54 15.91 11.60 7.82
C LYS A 54 14.55 12.25 7.96
N ALA A 55 13.60 11.89 7.11
CA ALA A 55 12.19 12.21 7.31
C ALA A 55 11.34 10.95 7.15
N GLN A 56 10.29 10.80 7.96
CA GLN A 56 9.45 9.60 7.96
C GLN A 56 8.07 9.93 7.39
N VAL A 57 7.76 9.37 6.22
CA VAL A 57 6.50 9.62 5.53
C VAL A 57 5.55 8.45 5.80
N LYS A 58 4.46 8.70 6.53
CA LYS A 58 3.39 7.70 6.72
C LYS A 58 2.75 7.41 5.36
N PHE A 59 2.55 6.13 5.06
CA PHE A 59 1.91 5.70 3.83
C PHE A 59 1.11 4.43 4.09
N ALA A 60 -0.19 4.44 3.80
CA ALA A 60 -1.06 3.31 4.12
C ALA A 60 -0.85 2.17 3.11
N PRO A 61 -0.41 0.97 3.53
CA PRO A 61 -0.38 -0.20 2.65
C PRO A 61 -1.80 -0.63 2.27
N TYR A 62 -1.99 -1.11 1.03
CA TYR A 62 -3.30 -1.55 0.55
C TYR A 62 -3.19 -2.71 -0.45
N PHE A 63 -4.32 -3.40 -0.65
CA PHE A 63 -4.56 -4.24 -1.83
C PHE A 63 -6.00 -4.03 -2.33
N TYR A 64 -6.30 -4.55 -3.52
CA TYR A 64 -7.64 -4.46 -4.10
C TYR A 64 -8.38 -5.79 -3.97
N VAL A 65 -9.66 -5.72 -3.61
CA VAL A 65 -10.58 -6.86 -3.60
C VAL A 65 -11.55 -6.67 -4.75
N GLY A 66 -11.58 -7.62 -5.68
CA GLY A 66 -12.61 -7.68 -6.71
C GLY A 66 -13.88 -8.27 -6.12
N VAL A 67 -14.99 -7.58 -6.35
CA VAL A 67 -16.30 -7.93 -5.80
C VAL A 67 -17.33 -7.98 -6.92
N ARG A 68 -18.31 -8.88 -6.81
CA ARG A 68 -19.42 -8.91 -7.77
C ARG A 68 -20.20 -7.59 -7.77
N ASP A 69 -20.78 -7.27 -8.91
CA ASP A 69 -21.58 -6.06 -9.07
C ASP A 69 -22.72 -5.99 -8.04
N ASN A 70 -22.87 -4.82 -7.41
CA ASN A 70 -23.86 -4.50 -6.38
C ASN A 70 -23.62 -5.15 -5.01
N ALA A 71 -22.47 -5.83 -4.80
CA ALA A 71 -22.08 -6.38 -3.50
C ALA A 71 -21.07 -5.52 -2.74
N GLU A 72 -20.64 -4.37 -3.29
CA GLU A 72 -19.54 -3.56 -2.77
C GLU A 72 -19.79 -3.14 -1.31
N ALA A 73 -20.98 -2.60 -1.01
CA ALA A 73 -21.32 -2.09 0.31
C ALA A 73 -21.39 -3.20 1.38
N GLU A 74 -21.90 -4.38 1.01
CA GLU A 74 -22.03 -5.52 1.92
C GLU A 74 -20.66 -6.12 2.24
N VAL A 75 -19.81 -6.31 1.21
CA VAL A 75 -18.44 -6.79 1.37
C VAL A 75 -17.60 -5.78 2.15
N GLU A 76 -17.74 -4.48 1.88
CA GLU A 76 -17.07 -3.41 2.63
C GLU A 76 -17.44 -3.49 4.13
N ALA A 77 -18.74 -3.53 4.45
CA ALA A 77 -19.22 -3.62 5.82
C ALA A 77 -18.70 -4.88 6.54
N TYR A 78 -18.67 -6.01 5.83
CA TYR A 78 -18.08 -7.25 6.36
C TYR A 78 -16.59 -7.09 6.68
N LEU A 79 -15.80 -6.57 5.73
CA LEU A 79 -14.35 -6.42 5.91
C LEU A 79 -14.02 -5.44 7.04
N ARG A 80 -14.70 -4.30 7.10
CA ARG A 80 -14.55 -3.31 8.19
C ARG A 80 -14.86 -3.92 9.55
N ARG A 81 -15.90 -4.75 9.66
CA ARG A 81 -16.27 -5.42 10.92
C ARG A 81 -15.28 -6.53 11.28
N LYS A 82 -14.86 -7.35 10.31
CA LYS A 82 -13.96 -8.48 10.55
C LYS A 82 -12.54 -8.04 10.94
N TYR A 83 -12.05 -6.99 10.29
CA TYR A 83 -10.70 -6.46 10.48
C TYR A 83 -10.74 -5.12 11.23
N GLU A 84 -11.68 -5.01 12.18
CA GLU A 84 -11.85 -3.82 13.01
C GLU A 84 -10.52 -3.45 13.69
N GLY A 85 -10.16 -2.18 13.61
CA GLY A 85 -8.90 -1.67 14.15
C GLY A 85 -7.65 -1.98 13.32
N ARG A 86 -7.74 -2.74 12.22
CA ARG A 86 -6.62 -3.02 11.30
C ARG A 86 -6.75 -2.26 9.98
N ILE A 87 -7.98 -2.14 9.49
CA ILE A 87 -8.31 -1.33 8.32
C ILE A 87 -8.30 0.15 8.73
N LEU A 88 -7.53 0.93 7.99
CA LEU A 88 -7.54 2.39 8.05
C LEU A 88 -8.73 2.94 7.26
N GLU A 89 -8.92 2.46 6.03
CA GLU A 89 -9.93 2.95 5.10
C GLU A 89 -10.26 1.92 4.04
N THR A 90 -11.49 2.00 3.51
CA THR A 90 -11.92 1.31 2.30
C THR A 90 -12.52 2.29 1.32
N GLU A 91 -12.23 2.11 0.04
CA GLU A 91 -12.68 2.99 -1.05
C GLU A 91 -13.09 2.13 -2.26
N VAL A 92 -14.25 2.41 -2.85
CA VAL A 92 -14.66 1.79 -4.12
C VAL A 92 -13.98 2.55 -5.27
N VAL A 93 -13.15 1.86 -6.03
CA VAL A 93 -12.39 2.43 -7.16
C VAL A 93 -12.68 1.68 -8.45
N ALA A 94 -12.69 2.39 -9.58
CA ALA A 94 -12.82 1.79 -10.90
C ALA A 94 -11.43 1.69 -11.57
N LYS A 95 -10.99 0.48 -11.92
CA LYS A 95 -9.72 0.23 -12.62
C LYS A 95 -9.95 -0.43 -13.96
N GLU A 96 -9.04 -0.16 -14.90
CA GLU A 96 -9.00 -0.89 -16.17
C GLU A 96 -8.55 -2.32 -15.90
N ASP A 97 -9.33 -3.28 -16.36
CA ASP A 97 -8.99 -4.69 -16.30
C ASP A 97 -8.64 -5.18 -17.71
N LEU A 98 -7.34 -5.41 -17.95
CA LEU A 98 -6.83 -5.88 -19.24
C LEU A 98 -7.21 -7.35 -19.52
N ASP A 99 -7.63 -8.10 -18.50
CA ASP A 99 -8.04 -9.49 -18.65
C ASP A 99 -9.49 -9.62 -19.14
N MET A 100 -10.29 -8.54 -19.07
CA MET A 100 -11.67 -8.53 -19.55
C MET A 100 -11.79 -8.67 -21.08
N LYS A 101 -12.74 -9.51 -21.52
CA LYS A 101 -13.20 -9.51 -22.92
C LYS A 101 -13.79 -8.14 -23.22
N ASN A 102 -13.19 -7.41 -24.18
CA ASN A 102 -13.49 -6.01 -24.54
C ASN A 102 -12.84 -4.92 -23.66
N HIS A 103 -11.73 -5.17 -22.97
CA HIS A 103 -10.99 -4.13 -22.23
C HIS A 103 -10.61 -2.90 -23.07
N LEU A 104 -10.42 -3.06 -24.39
CA LEU A 104 -10.19 -1.95 -25.33
C LEU A 104 -11.37 -0.98 -25.48
N ALA A 105 -12.57 -1.36 -25.03
CA ALA A 105 -13.73 -0.49 -24.99
C ALA A 105 -13.71 0.49 -23.80
N GLY A 106 -12.69 0.44 -22.93
CA GLY A 106 -12.58 1.27 -21.74
C GLY A 106 -13.47 0.81 -20.58
N LEU A 107 -13.92 -0.46 -20.61
CA LEU A 107 -14.65 -1.08 -19.51
C LEU A 107 -13.75 -1.14 -18.27
N LYS A 108 -14.24 -0.60 -17.15
CA LYS A 108 -13.54 -0.61 -15.86
C LYS A 108 -14.23 -1.58 -14.91
N HIS A 109 -13.44 -2.41 -14.25
CA HIS A 109 -13.90 -3.24 -13.15
C HIS A 109 -13.85 -2.44 -11.85
N LYS A 110 -14.84 -2.65 -10.99
CA LYS A 110 -14.88 -2.01 -9.67
C LYS A 110 -14.16 -2.88 -8.66
N TYR A 111 -13.30 -2.25 -7.88
CA TYR A 111 -12.56 -2.86 -6.81
C TYR A 111 -12.83 -2.14 -5.50
N LEU A 112 -12.80 -2.87 -4.40
CA LEU A 112 -12.64 -2.27 -3.09
C LEU A 112 -11.15 -2.15 -2.78
N LYS A 113 -10.62 -0.94 -2.73
CA LYS A 113 -9.28 -0.66 -2.20
C LYS A 113 -9.36 -0.74 -0.68
N VAL A 114 -8.63 -1.68 -0.08
CA VAL A 114 -8.58 -1.86 1.37
C VAL A 114 -7.23 -1.40 1.88
N SER A 115 -7.22 -0.28 2.60
CA SER A 115 -6.02 0.35 3.17
C SER A 115 -5.90 0.00 4.65
N PHE A 116 -4.69 -0.34 5.09
CA PHE A 116 -4.40 -0.78 6.46
C PHE A 116 -3.53 0.24 7.18
N TYR A 117 -3.49 0.18 8.52
CA TYR A 117 -2.57 1.00 9.31
C TYR A 117 -1.11 0.64 9.02
N ASN A 118 -0.81 -0.66 8.95
CA ASN A 118 0.55 -1.16 8.74
C ASN A 118 0.60 -2.42 7.87
N VAL A 119 1.81 -2.81 7.45
CA VAL A 119 2.04 -3.96 6.57
C VAL A 119 1.67 -5.28 7.25
N GLN A 120 1.84 -5.40 8.57
CA GLN A 120 1.47 -6.62 9.30
C GLN A 120 -0.03 -6.88 9.21
N ASP A 121 -0.84 -5.85 9.46
CA ASP A 121 -2.31 -5.90 9.35
C ASP A 121 -2.76 -6.30 7.94
N LEU A 122 -2.13 -5.73 6.91
CA LEU A 122 -2.37 -6.11 5.51
C LEU A 122 -2.07 -7.59 5.29
N MET A 123 -0.92 -8.06 5.75
CA MET A 123 -0.47 -9.44 5.53
C MET A 123 -1.37 -10.45 6.22
N GLU A 124 -1.90 -10.12 7.40
CA GLU A 124 -2.87 -10.96 8.11
C GLU A 124 -4.22 -11.03 7.38
N ALA A 125 -4.78 -9.89 6.97
CA ALA A 125 -6.01 -9.88 6.19
C ALA A 125 -5.84 -10.63 4.86
N ARG A 126 -4.72 -10.43 4.16
CA ARG A 126 -4.38 -11.12 2.91
C ARG A 126 -4.36 -12.64 3.06
N LYS A 127 -3.79 -13.16 4.16
CA LYS A 127 -3.71 -14.61 4.42
C LYS A 127 -5.10 -15.28 4.46
N GLU A 128 -6.14 -14.53 4.79
CA GLU A 128 -7.52 -15.02 4.85
C GLU A 128 -8.32 -14.72 3.58
N VAL A 129 -8.23 -13.49 3.05
CA VAL A 129 -9.05 -13.06 1.91
C VAL A 129 -8.59 -13.71 0.60
N LEU A 130 -7.28 -13.89 0.41
CA LEU A 130 -6.76 -14.44 -0.84
C LEU A 130 -7.19 -15.91 -1.09
N PRO A 131 -7.10 -16.83 -0.11
CA PRO A 131 -7.63 -18.19 -0.29
C PRO A 131 -9.15 -18.24 -0.49
N LEU A 132 -9.89 -17.33 0.16
CA LEU A 132 -11.34 -17.22 -0.01
C LEU A 132 -11.69 -16.86 -1.46
N ALA A 133 -11.09 -15.80 -1.99
CA ALA A 133 -11.30 -15.36 -3.37
C ALA A 133 -10.98 -16.49 -4.38
N ARG A 134 -9.86 -17.19 -4.18
CA ARG A 134 -9.47 -18.34 -5.03
C ARG A 134 -10.49 -19.47 -5.00
N ARG A 135 -11.04 -19.79 -3.84
CA ARG A 135 -12.08 -20.82 -3.69
C ARG A 135 -13.35 -20.43 -4.42
N ASN A 136 -13.77 -19.17 -4.30
CA ASN A 136 -14.98 -18.65 -4.93
C ASN A 136 -14.86 -18.67 -6.45
N ALA A 137 -13.72 -18.22 -6.99
CA ALA A 137 -13.44 -18.28 -8.41
C ALA A 137 -13.47 -19.72 -8.96
N GLN A 138 -12.84 -20.69 -8.28
CA GLN A 138 -12.86 -22.10 -8.67
C GLN A 138 -14.27 -22.71 -8.65
N ARG A 139 -15.07 -22.35 -7.63
CA ARG A 139 -16.46 -22.80 -7.52
C ARG A 139 -17.29 -22.26 -8.67
N GLU A 140 -17.10 -20.99 -9.04
CA GLU A 140 -17.81 -20.36 -10.15
C GLU A 140 -17.45 -21.00 -11.50
N GLU A 141 -16.17 -21.26 -11.76
CA GLU A 141 -15.74 -22.02 -12.95
C GLU A 141 -16.38 -23.40 -13.02
N THR A 142 -16.44 -24.10 -11.88
CA THR A 142 -17.06 -25.43 -11.79
C THR A 142 -18.56 -25.32 -12.07
N VAL A 143 -19.27 -24.37 -11.47
CA VAL A 143 -20.71 -24.17 -11.71
C VAL A 143 -20.96 -23.87 -13.19
N LEU A 144 -20.22 -22.95 -13.81
CA LEU A 144 -20.37 -22.62 -15.24
C LEU A 144 -20.12 -23.83 -16.15
N ALA A 145 -19.16 -24.70 -15.80
CA ALA A 145 -18.89 -25.93 -16.55
C ALA A 145 -20.04 -26.96 -16.45
N TYR A 146 -20.74 -27.01 -15.30
CA TYR A 146 -21.85 -27.93 -15.06
C TYR A 146 -23.22 -27.38 -15.47
N ASP A 147 -23.44 -26.06 -15.41
CA ASP A 147 -24.71 -25.42 -15.78
C ASP A 147 -24.91 -25.40 -17.31
N GLY A 148 -23.83 -25.55 -18.08
CA GLY A 148 -23.88 -25.96 -19.50
C GLY A 148 -24.51 -27.35 -19.73
N LEU A 149 -24.79 -28.11 -18.66
CA LEU A 149 -25.44 -29.43 -18.68
C LEU A 149 -26.81 -29.44 -17.96
N GLY A 150 -27.31 -28.28 -17.53
CA GLY A 150 -28.66 -28.07 -17.01
C GLY A 150 -28.99 -28.82 -15.72
N GLN A 151 -28.90 -28.14 -14.57
CA GLN A 151 -29.72 -28.52 -13.41
C GLN A 151 -29.93 -27.37 -12.43
N GLU A 152 -31.19 -26.94 -12.32
CA GLU A 152 -31.68 -26.05 -11.28
C GLU A 152 -31.67 -26.71 -9.89
N GLN A 153 -31.33 -25.89 -8.89
CA GLN A 153 -31.83 -25.83 -7.50
C GLN A 153 -30.72 -25.91 -6.44
N ARG A 154 -30.67 -24.88 -5.57
CA ARG A 154 -31.13 -25.01 -4.17
C ARG A 154 -31.20 -23.68 -3.42
N ALA A 155 -32.20 -23.63 -2.53
CA ALA A 155 -32.51 -22.57 -1.57
C ALA A 155 -31.96 -22.90 -0.16
N GLY A 156 -31.80 -21.88 0.71
CA GLY A 156 -31.72 -22.10 2.16
C GLY A 156 -31.14 -20.93 2.99
N THR A 157 -31.99 -20.28 3.77
CA THR A 157 -31.85 -19.03 4.55
C THR A 157 -30.76 -18.91 5.65
N ALA A 158 -29.86 -19.89 5.81
CA ALA A 158 -28.58 -19.69 6.54
C ALA A 158 -27.52 -18.93 5.70
N HIS A 159 -27.87 -18.73 4.42
CA HIS A 159 -27.09 -18.22 3.30
C HIS A 159 -26.44 -16.84 3.45
N ARG A 160 -26.99 -15.91 4.25
CA ARG A 160 -26.64 -14.48 4.09
C ARG A 160 -25.17 -14.12 4.34
N LEU A 161 -24.48 -14.75 5.30
CA LEU A 161 -23.06 -14.43 5.55
C LEU A 161 -22.13 -15.14 4.56
N GLU A 162 -22.47 -16.37 4.17
CA GLU A 162 -21.79 -17.11 3.11
C GLU A 162 -21.99 -16.44 1.75
N ASP A 163 -23.15 -15.81 1.51
CA ASP A 163 -23.46 -14.99 0.33
C ASP A 163 -22.49 -13.81 0.17
N PHE A 164 -22.27 -13.03 1.23
CA PHE A 164 -21.38 -11.87 1.16
C PHE A 164 -19.94 -12.30 0.89
N LEU A 165 -19.52 -13.43 1.46
CA LEU A 165 -18.18 -13.95 1.25
C LEU A 165 -18.00 -14.54 -0.14
N ASP A 166 -19.03 -15.19 -0.68
CA ASP A 166 -19.05 -15.73 -2.04
C ASP A 166 -18.94 -14.62 -3.10
N ASN A 167 -19.25 -13.37 -2.75
CA ASN A 167 -19.12 -12.20 -3.63
C ASN A 167 -17.69 -11.66 -3.75
N ILE A 168 -16.74 -12.12 -2.94
CA ILE A 168 -15.32 -11.83 -3.11
C ILE A 168 -14.77 -12.76 -4.20
N VAL A 169 -14.40 -12.20 -5.35
CA VAL A 169 -14.03 -13.00 -6.54
C VAL A 169 -12.53 -12.98 -6.82
N GLU A 170 -11.82 -11.92 -6.45
CA GLU A 170 -10.37 -11.83 -6.64
C GLU A 170 -9.68 -10.90 -5.66
N VAL A 171 -8.34 -10.98 -5.61
CA VAL A 171 -7.49 -10.02 -4.91
C VAL A 171 -6.36 -9.62 -5.86
N ARG A 172 -6.16 -8.31 -6.04
CA ARG A 172 -5.14 -7.74 -6.94
C ARG A 172 -4.11 -6.91 -6.17
N GLU A 173 -2.92 -6.85 -6.73
CA GLU A 173 -1.78 -6.06 -6.26
C GLU A 173 -1.38 -6.29 -4.78
N TYR A 174 -1.61 -7.51 -4.28
CA TYR A 174 -1.39 -7.91 -2.87
C TYR A 174 0.07 -8.25 -2.52
N ASP A 175 0.94 -8.29 -3.52
CA ASP A 175 2.34 -8.73 -3.46
C ASP A 175 3.34 -7.62 -3.84
N VAL A 176 2.86 -6.39 -4.08
CA VAL A 176 3.73 -5.24 -4.35
C VAL A 176 4.48 -4.87 -3.07
N PRO A 177 5.83 -4.84 -3.08
CA PRO A 177 6.60 -4.45 -1.91
C PRO A 177 6.24 -3.04 -1.42
N TYR A 178 6.14 -2.86 -0.11
CA TYR A 178 5.62 -1.62 0.50
C TYR A 178 6.35 -0.34 0.06
N HIS A 179 7.69 -0.33 0.05
CA HIS A 179 8.45 0.85 -0.39
C HIS A 179 8.32 1.09 -1.91
N VAL A 180 8.15 0.03 -2.71
CA VAL A 180 7.93 0.13 -4.16
C VAL A 180 6.57 0.78 -4.42
N ARG A 181 5.54 0.33 -3.69
CA ARG A 181 4.21 0.94 -3.72
C ARG A 181 4.27 2.42 -3.38
N PHE A 182 4.91 2.77 -2.26
CA PHE A 182 5.12 4.16 -1.86
C PHE A 182 5.76 4.98 -2.98
N CYS A 183 6.84 4.48 -3.58
CA CYS A 183 7.50 5.16 -4.69
C CYS A 183 6.51 5.36 -5.85
N ILE A 184 5.85 4.31 -6.33
CA ILE A 184 4.93 4.39 -7.48
C ILE A 184 3.86 5.44 -7.23
N ASP A 185 3.15 5.36 -6.11
CA ASP A 185 1.97 6.17 -5.84
C ASP A 185 2.29 7.63 -5.52
N THR A 186 3.46 7.92 -4.94
CA THR A 186 3.86 9.28 -4.54
C THR A 186 4.84 9.95 -5.51
N GLU A 187 5.29 9.22 -6.53
CA GLU A 187 6.37 9.63 -7.44
C GLU A 187 7.71 9.98 -6.76
N VAL A 188 7.89 9.61 -5.48
CA VAL A 188 9.15 9.80 -4.77
C VAL A 188 10.20 8.82 -5.31
N ARG A 189 11.38 9.32 -5.67
CA ARG A 189 12.51 8.54 -6.19
C ARG A 189 13.81 9.04 -5.59
N CYS A 190 14.69 8.11 -5.21
CA CYS A 190 16.08 8.45 -4.91
C CYS A 190 16.73 9.13 -6.12
N GLY A 191 17.70 10.01 -5.87
CA GLY A 191 18.37 10.77 -6.91
C GLY A 191 17.72 12.12 -7.23
N LEU A 192 16.60 12.46 -6.59
CA LEU A 192 15.88 13.72 -6.82
C LEU A 192 15.88 14.61 -5.57
N TRP A 193 15.72 15.91 -5.79
CA TRP A 193 15.56 16.90 -4.73
C TRP A 193 14.12 17.01 -4.28
N PHE A 194 13.93 17.06 -2.96
CA PHE A 194 12.64 17.30 -2.33
C PHE A 194 12.75 18.35 -1.24
N LYS A 195 11.67 19.09 -1.06
CA LYS A 195 11.41 19.88 0.14
C LYS A 195 10.56 19.05 1.09
N ALA A 196 11.12 18.67 2.22
CA ALA A 196 10.41 18.01 3.30
C ALA A 196 9.72 19.07 4.19
N ARG A 197 8.42 18.89 4.44
CA ARG A 197 7.60 19.80 5.24
C ARG A 197 6.92 19.06 6.38
N ALA A 198 6.99 19.60 7.58
CA ALA A 198 6.24 19.11 8.72
C ALA A 198 4.88 19.82 8.82
N ARG A 199 3.78 19.09 8.61
CA ARG A 199 2.41 19.63 8.69
C ARG A 199 1.53 18.71 9.53
N GLY A 200 0.95 19.25 10.60
CA GLY A 200 -0.03 18.52 11.43
C GLY A 200 0.47 17.18 11.97
N GLY A 201 1.76 17.08 12.31
CA GLY A 201 2.38 15.84 12.78
C GLY A 201 2.76 14.84 11.68
N ASN A 202 2.56 15.17 10.40
CA ASN A 202 2.96 14.36 9.26
C ASN A 202 4.06 15.06 8.45
N ILE A 203 4.80 14.26 7.67
CA ILE A 203 5.80 14.75 6.72
C ILE A 203 5.23 14.67 5.31
N GLU A 204 5.32 15.78 4.59
CA GLU A 204 5.05 15.86 3.16
C GLU A 204 6.35 16.10 2.39
N LEU A 205 6.47 15.50 1.21
CA LEU A 205 7.61 15.71 0.31
C LEU A 205 7.13 16.38 -0.97
N GLU A 206 7.74 17.51 -1.33
CA GLU A 206 7.50 18.19 -2.61
C GLU A 206 8.74 18.11 -3.50
N ARG A 207 8.61 17.52 -4.70
CA ARG A 207 9.72 17.41 -5.65
C ARG A 207 10.13 18.78 -6.19
N CYS A 208 11.41 19.12 -6.08
CA CYS A 208 12.00 20.31 -6.68
C CYS A 208 12.50 20.00 -8.09
N LYS A 209 11.69 20.29 -9.12
CA LYS A 209 11.99 19.92 -10.53
C LYS A 209 13.14 20.73 -11.15
N ASP A 210 13.42 21.92 -10.63
CA ASP A 210 14.43 22.83 -11.18
C ASP A 210 15.87 22.47 -10.74
N LEU A 211 16.01 21.63 -9.72
CA LEU A 211 17.31 21.18 -9.22
C LEU A 211 17.70 19.86 -9.90
N LEU A 212 18.56 19.95 -10.91
CA LEU A 212 18.99 18.82 -11.73
C LEU A 212 20.33 18.21 -11.29
N ALA A 213 21.22 19.02 -10.72
CA ALA A 213 22.52 18.55 -10.26
C ALA A 213 22.37 17.63 -9.05
N PHE A 214 23.19 16.58 -8.97
CA PHE A 214 23.22 15.69 -7.81
C PHE A 214 23.84 16.40 -6.59
N ALA A 215 23.47 15.96 -5.39
CA ALA A 215 24.18 16.37 -4.20
C ALA A 215 25.56 15.71 -4.12
N GLU A 216 26.51 16.39 -3.48
CA GLU A 216 27.78 15.77 -3.13
C GLU A 216 27.57 14.81 -1.95
N VAL A 217 27.83 13.53 -2.19
CA VAL A 217 27.70 12.47 -1.19
C VAL A 217 29.07 11.97 -0.75
N LYS A 218 29.18 11.59 0.52
CA LYS A 218 30.40 10.97 1.07
C LYS A 218 30.43 9.50 0.65
N VAL A 219 31.39 9.15 -0.20
CA VAL A 219 31.60 7.76 -0.67
C VAL A 219 32.86 7.21 -0.01
N VAL A 220 32.74 6.05 0.62
CA VAL A 220 33.87 5.28 1.14
C VAL A 220 33.90 3.95 0.40
N ALA A 221 35.01 3.66 -0.27
CA ALA A 221 35.31 2.36 -0.86
C ALA A 221 36.51 1.78 -0.11
N PHE A 222 36.42 0.50 0.25
CA PHE A 222 37.50 -0.22 0.93
C PHE A 222 37.63 -1.62 0.32
N ASP A 223 38.83 -2.17 0.42
CA ASP A 223 39.18 -3.51 -0.06
C ASP A 223 39.95 -4.23 1.06
N ILE A 224 39.69 -5.53 1.25
CA ILE A 224 40.27 -6.31 2.34
C ILE A 224 41.00 -7.51 1.76
N GLU A 225 42.29 -7.60 2.07
CA GLU A 225 43.13 -8.76 1.75
C GLU A 225 43.33 -9.61 3.00
N THR A 226 43.14 -10.93 2.87
CA THR A 226 43.33 -11.90 3.95
C THR A 226 44.28 -13.01 3.50
N SER A 227 45.20 -13.41 4.36
CA SER A 227 46.18 -14.50 4.14
C SER A 227 45.57 -15.89 4.12
#